data_AF-A0A0S7WIZ5-F1
#
_entry.id   AF-A0A0S7WIZ5-F1
#
_cell.length_a   1.000
_cell.length_b   1.000
_cell.length_c   1.000
_cell.angle_alpha   90.00
_cell.angle_beta   90.00
_cell.angle_gamma   90.00
#
_symmetry.space_group_name_H-M   'P 1'
#
loop_
_entity.id
_entity.type
_entity.pdbx_description
1 polymer ?
#
loop_
_entity_poly.entity_id
_entity_poly.type
_entity_poly.pdbx_seq_one_letter_code
_entity_poly.pdbx_strand_id
1 'polypeptide(L)'
;MGQLSLLVEEETASAKFLEEFASLLSSQLGLLWPMILKTAVRKPTQASLYERFRNVGLDSRKLLLSLLEQVRERLKPELILMAFAPDSQEYLRTLVLPESLLQKNPLLSALPASDTSFGEVLSSRRPLLRSYAKETISRIDDKLFADVGLSSGIIVPVFSREEVVALLFVGSKSIEEFIEDDAQHLEHLAREVGEIIDNVVTFVSLRDEFEDLKRRYQDAVMSEKMQSIVETAVTINHEINNPLMAILGNTQLLLLKSASLEPELVEKLKLIEQSCLRIQKVTQKLMAMAEPKATVYTNGRRMVDITESVPSKDESW
;
A
#
# COMPACT_ATOMS: atom_id res chain seq x y z
N MET A 1 -41.80 -20.86 26.09
CA MET A 1 -40.40 -21.30 26.31
C MET A 1 -39.73 -21.76 25.01
N GLY A 2 -40.36 -22.58 24.15
CA GLY A 2 -39.72 -23.06 22.91
C GLY A 2 -39.51 -22.04 21.78
N GLN A 3 -40.27 -20.93 21.72
CA GLN A 3 -40.05 -19.87 20.71
C GLN A 3 -38.94 -18.87 21.11
N LEU A 4 -38.66 -18.71 22.41
CA LEU A 4 -37.56 -17.87 22.90
C LEU A 4 -36.20 -18.57 22.77
N SER A 5 -36.15 -19.91 22.81
CA SER A 5 -34.91 -20.66 22.56
C SER A 5 -34.48 -20.61 21.09
N LEU A 6 -35.44 -20.65 20.15
CA LEU A 6 -35.16 -20.54 18.71
C LEU A 6 -34.63 -19.16 18.30
N LEU A 7 -35.18 -18.09 18.89
CA LEU A 7 -34.71 -16.71 18.65
C LEU A 7 -33.29 -16.49 19.19
N VAL A 8 -32.96 -17.06 20.36
CA VAL A 8 -31.60 -16.97 20.93
C VAL A 8 -30.59 -17.83 20.15
N GLU A 9 -31.02 -18.97 19.60
CA GLU A 9 -30.18 -19.80 18.72
C GLU A 9 -29.90 -19.11 17.36
N GLU A 10 -30.86 -18.41 16.75
CA GLU A 10 -30.65 -17.65 15.50
C GLU A 10 -29.73 -16.44 15.70
N GLU A 11 -29.88 -15.70 16.80
CA GLU A 11 -29.03 -14.54 17.14
C GLU A 11 -27.58 -14.96 17.46
N THR A 12 -27.39 -16.08 18.16
CA THR A 12 -26.05 -16.61 18.47
C THR A 12 -25.36 -17.22 17.26
N ALA A 13 -26.12 -17.83 16.33
CA ALA A 13 -25.58 -18.28 15.05
C ALA A 13 -25.10 -17.11 14.18
N SER A 14 -25.79 -15.95 14.23
CA SER A 14 -25.42 -14.71 13.52
C SER A 14 -24.09 -14.16 13.99
N ALA A 15 -23.99 -13.94 15.31
CA ALA A 15 -22.78 -13.40 15.92
C ALA A 15 -21.56 -14.29 15.65
N LYS A 16 -21.71 -15.61 15.77
CA LYS A 16 -20.63 -16.57 15.53
C LYS A 16 -20.16 -16.57 14.06
N PHE A 17 -21.08 -16.43 13.11
CA PHE A 17 -20.75 -16.36 11.68
C PHE A 17 -19.96 -15.10 11.33
N LEU A 18 -20.37 -13.95 11.89
CA LEU A 18 -19.66 -12.67 11.71
C LEU A 18 -18.25 -12.71 12.32
N GLU A 19 -18.09 -13.37 13.48
CA GLU A 19 -16.79 -13.62 14.11
C GLU A 19 -15.92 -14.56 13.28
N GLU A 20 -16.48 -15.66 12.75
CA GLU A 20 -15.77 -16.60 11.86
C GLU A 20 -15.31 -15.92 10.57
N PHE A 21 -16.11 -15.00 10.01
CA PHE A 21 -15.69 -14.23 8.84
C PHE A 21 -14.61 -13.20 9.15
N ALA A 22 -14.72 -12.49 10.27
CA ALA A 22 -13.65 -11.59 10.71
C ALA A 22 -12.34 -12.35 10.99
N SER A 23 -12.43 -13.56 11.57
CA SER A 23 -11.32 -14.48 11.79
C SER A 23 -10.73 -15.00 10.48
N LEU A 24 -11.55 -15.42 9.53
CA LEU A 24 -11.14 -15.88 8.19
C LEU A 24 -10.38 -14.77 7.44
N LEU A 25 -10.94 -13.55 7.43
CA LEU A 25 -10.29 -12.38 6.89
C LEU A 25 -8.97 -12.10 7.58
N SER A 26 -8.70 -12.63 8.78
CA SER A 26 -7.44 -12.48 9.51
C SER A 26 -6.45 -13.63 9.28
N SER A 27 -6.93 -14.88 9.14
CA SER A 27 -6.13 -16.12 9.11
C SER A 27 -5.61 -16.47 7.71
N GLN A 28 -6.45 -16.35 6.68
CA GLN A 28 -6.07 -16.56 5.28
C GLN A 28 -4.98 -15.58 4.81
N LEU A 29 -4.83 -14.46 5.53
CA LEU A 29 -3.81 -13.45 5.28
C LEU A 29 -2.37 -13.88 5.61
N GLY A 30 -2.19 -14.85 6.51
CA GLY A 30 -0.87 -15.33 6.93
C GLY A 30 -0.37 -16.51 6.10
N LEU A 31 -1.29 -17.38 5.68
CA LEU A 31 -0.97 -18.64 4.97
C LEU A 31 -0.58 -18.44 3.51
N LEU A 32 -0.98 -17.34 2.89
CA LEU A 32 -0.72 -17.05 1.47
C LEU A 32 0.56 -16.23 1.23
N TRP A 33 1.19 -15.71 2.29
CA TRP A 33 2.36 -14.82 2.25
C TRP A 33 3.58 -15.37 1.47
N PRO A 34 3.95 -16.66 1.58
CA PRO A 34 5.14 -17.18 0.90
C PRO A 34 4.98 -17.40 -0.62
N MET A 35 3.75 -17.43 -1.14
CA MET A 35 3.49 -17.66 -2.58
C MET A 35 3.54 -16.37 -3.43
N ILE A 36 3.75 -15.20 -2.80
CA ILE A 36 3.58 -13.86 -3.41
C ILE A 36 4.89 -13.29 -4.03
N LEU A 37 6.04 -13.95 -3.89
CA LEU A 37 7.30 -13.39 -4.42
C LEU A 37 7.60 -13.81 -5.88
N LYS A 38 7.16 -12.99 -6.84
CA LYS A 38 7.94 -12.62 -8.05
C LYS A 38 7.41 -11.32 -8.71
N THR A 39 8.08 -10.23 -8.35
CA THR A 39 8.31 -8.92 -9.03
C THR A 39 7.56 -8.57 -10.33
N ALA A 40 6.86 -7.43 -10.38
CA ALA A 40 7.34 -6.10 -10.84
C ALA A 40 6.14 -5.16 -11.13
N VAL A 41 6.27 -3.89 -10.74
CA VAL A 41 5.19 -2.87 -10.74
C VAL A 41 4.78 -2.43 -12.15
N ARG A 42 3.47 -2.50 -12.48
CA ARG A 42 2.65 -1.45 -13.16
C ARG A 42 1.20 -1.91 -13.45
N LYS A 43 0.24 -0.99 -13.19
CA LYS A 43 -1.24 -1.12 -13.11
C LYS A 43 -1.74 -2.00 -11.95
N PRO A 44 -2.86 -1.65 -11.27
CA PRO A 44 -3.37 -2.47 -10.17
C PRO A 44 -3.84 -3.80 -10.74
N THR A 45 -3.01 -4.82 -10.57
CA THR A 45 -3.36 -6.21 -10.81
C THR A 45 -4.52 -6.59 -9.89
N GLN A 46 -5.49 -7.39 -10.32
CA GLN A 46 -6.62 -7.86 -9.50
C GLN A 46 -6.15 -8.65 -8.26
N ALA A 47 -4.92 -9.17 -8.23
CA ALA A 47 -4.24 -9.61 -7.00
C ALA A 47 -4.11 -8.50 -5.93
N SER A 48 -4.09 -7.23 -6.34
CA SER A 48 -4.14 -6.05 -5.47
C SER A 48 -5.55 -5.75 -4.94
N LEU A 49 -6.63 -6.22 -5.59
CA LEU A 49 -8.00 -6.04 -5.08
C LEU A 49 -8.16 -6.76 -3.74
N TYR A 50 -7.63 -7.98 -3.63
CA TYR A 50 -7.62 -8.75 -2.39
C TYR A 50 -6.86 -8.03 -1.25
N GLU A 51 -5.64 -7.52 -1.52
CA GLU A 51 -4.85 -6.76 -0.52
C GLU A 51 -5.45 -5.39 -0.18
N ARG A 52 -6.18 -4.78 -1.12
CA ARG A 52 -6.94 -3.54 -0.89
C ARG A 52 -8.18 -3.82 -0.05
N PHE A 53 -8.89 -4.92 -0.35
CA PHE A 53 -10.05 -5.42 0.38
C PHE A 53 -9.69 -5.87 1.82
N ARG A 54 -8.46 -6.32 2.06
CA ARG A 54 -7.94 -6.57 3.41
C ARG A 54 -7.86 -5.31 4.27
N ASN A 55 -7.59 -4.16 3.66
CA ASN A 55 -7.43 -2.87 4.33
C ASN A 55 -8.69 -2.01 4.28
N VAL A 56 -9.84 -2.65 4.05
CA VAL A 56 -11.16 -2.02 4.06
C VAL A 56 -11.37 -1.26 5.37
N GLY A 57 -11.67 0.04 5.25
CA GLY A 57 -12.01 0.90 6.37
C GLY A 57 -13.19 0.35 7.18
N LEU A 58 -13.32 0.80 8.43
CA LEU A 58 -14.34 0.31 9.37
C LEU A 58 -15.77 0.32 8.80
N ASP A 59 -16.13 1.32 8.00
CA ASP A 59 -17.49 1.47 7.46
C ASP A 59 -17.79 0.46 6.34
N SER A 60 -16.87 0.32 5.39
CA SER A 60 -16.98 -0.67 4.32
C SER A 60 -16.94 -2.11 4.85
N ARG A 61 -16.25 -2.35 5.97
CA ARG A 61 -16.26 -3.65 6.65
C ARG A 61 -17.62 -3.96 7.26
N LYS A 62 -18.24 -2.98 7.94
CA LYS A 62 -19.59 -3.12 8.49
C LYS A 62 -20.63 -3.37 7.38
N LEU A 63 -20.50 -2.68 6.25
CA LEU A 63 -21.42 -2.85 5.13
C LEU A 63 -21.29 -4.25 4.53
N LEU A 64 -20.06 -4.74 4.32
CA LEU A 64 -19.86 -6.10 3.85
C LEU A 64 -20.43 -7.17 4.81
N LEU A 65 -20.21 -6.99 6.12
CA LEU A 65 -20.77 -7.86 7.15
C LEU A 65 -22.30 -7.85 7.10
N SER A 66 -22.91 -6.68 6.90
CA SER A 66 -24.37 -6.57 6.77
C SER A 66 -24.89 -7.29 5.52
N LEU A 67 -24.20 -7.21 4.38
CA LEU A 67 -24.62 -7.92 3.16
C LEU A 67 -24.51 -9.44 3.32
N LEU A 68 -23.43 -9.93 3.95
CA LEU A 68 -23.28 -11.34 4.25
C LEU A 68 -24.37 -11.85 5.19
N GLU A 69 -24.78 -11.02 6.15
CA GLU A 69 -25.87 -11.36 7.05
C GLU A 69 -27.20 -11.49 6.31
N GLN A 70 -27.49 -10.61 5.35
CA GLN A 70 -28.68 -10.72 4.50
C GLN A 70 -28.70 -12.02 3.68
N VAL A 71 -27.55 -12.41 3.09
CA VAL A 71 -27.42 -13.71 2.40
C VAL A 71 -27.78 -14.85 3.35
N ARG A 72 -27.28 -14.78 4.58
CA ARG A 72 -27.44 -15.83 5.59
C ARG A 72 -28.87 -15.95 6.10
N GLU A 73 -29.52 -14.82 6.42
CA GLU A 73 -30.90 -14.80 6.92
C GLU A 73 -31.89 -15.36 5.90
N ARG A 74 -31.68 -15.04 4.62
CA ARG A 74 -32.59 -15.43 3.54
C ARG A 74 -32.32 -16.84 3.02
N LEU A 75 -31.06 -17.17 2.73
CA LEU A 75 -30.69 -18.39 2.01
C LEU A 75 -30.15 -19.50 2.91
N LYS A 76 -29.84 -19.21 4.17
CA LYS A 76 -29.30 -20.15 5.17
C LYS A 76 -28.25 -21.13 4.61
N PRO A 77 -27.23 -20.64 3.88
CA PRO A 77 -26.38 -21.52 3.10
C PRO A 77 -25.36 -22.28 3.94
N GLU A 78 -24.98 -23.47 3.48
CA GLU A 78 -23.88 -24.22 4.09
C GLU A 78 -22.49 -23.79 3.62
N LEU A 79 -22.37 -23.13 2.46
CA LEU A 79 -21.11 -22.60 1.94
C LEU A 79 -21.34 -21.23 1.28
N ILE A 80 -20.59 -20.21 1.70
CA ILE A 80 -20.43 -18.96 0.95
C ILE A 80 -18.99 -18.88 0.49
N LEU A 81 -18.78 -18.61 -0.80
CA LEU A 81 -17.46 -18.49 -1.39
C LEU A 81 -17.39 -17.21 -2.25
N MET A 82 -16.43 -16.35 -1.98
CA MET A 82 -16.14 -15.19 -2.84
C MET A 82 -14.83 -15.44 -3.60
N ALA A 83 -14.91 -15.58 -4.91
CA ALA A 83 -13.80 -15.90 -5.79
C ALA A 83 -13.33 -14.66 -6.55
N PHE A 84 -12.07 -14.27 -6.37
CA PHE A 84 -11.41 -13.19 -7.08
C PHE A 84 -10.58 -13.75 -8.22
N ALA A 85 -10.75 -13.21 -9.42
CA ALA A 85 -9.89 -13.54 -10.55
C ALA A 85 -8.56 -12.78 -10.42
N PRO A 86 -7.39 -13.43 -10.43
CA PRO A 86 -6.11 -12.76 -10.62
C PRO A 86 -5.86 -12.51 -12.11
N ASP A 87 -4.97 -11.58 -12.44
CA ASP A 87 -4.72 -11.14 -13.82
C ASP A 87 -4.16 -12.21 -14.75
N SER A 88 -3.65 -13.32 -14.21
CA SER A 88 -3.22 -14.47 -15.00
C SER A 88 -4.39 -15.34 -15.49
N GLN A 89 -5.60 -15.14 -14.97
CA GLN A 89 -6.83 -15.90 -15.28
C GLN A 89 -6.74 -17.43 -15.18
N GLU A 90 -5.68 -18.01 -14.62
CA GLU A 90 -5.56 -19.48 -14.50
C GLU A 90 -6.34 -20.04 -13.30
N TYR A 91 -6.32 -19.32 -12.17
CA TYR A 91 -6.93 -19.78 -10.91
C TYR A 91 -7.61 -18.63 -10.19
N LEU A 92 -8.84 -18.82 -9.74
CA LEU A 92 -9.56 -17.90 -8.87
C LEU A 92 -9.13 -18.13 -7.42
N ARG A 93 -8.86 -17.05 -6.68
CA ARG A 93 -8.57 -17.09 -5.25
C ARG A 93 -9.84 -16.88 -4.47
N THR A 94 -10.06 -17.64 -3.40
CA THR A 94 -11.35 -17.65 -2.74
C THR A 94 -11.27 -17.24 -1.27
N LEU A 95 -12.33 -16.57 -0.81
CA LEU A 95 -12.68 -16.47 0.60
C LEU A 95 -13.82 -17.44 0.86
N VAL A 96 -13.67 -18.33 1.85
CA VAL A 96 -14.55 -19.49 2.07
C VAL A 96 -15.15 -19.45 3.47
N LEU A 97 -16.47 -19.54 3.57
CA LEU A 97 -17.22 -19.56 4.81
C LEU A 97 -18.16 -20.77 4.91
N PRO A 98 -18.18 -21.47 6.06
CA PRO A 98 -17.36 -21.25 7.25
C PRO A 98 -15.90 -21.74 7.06
N GLU A 99 -14.95 -21.18 7.82
CA GLU A 99 -13.51 -21.52 7.72
C GLU A 99 -13.23 -23.02 7.97
N SER A 100 -14.07 -23.66 8.78
CA SER A 100 -13.96 -25.10 9.06
C SER A 100 -14.11 -25.98 7.81
N LEU A 101 -14.86 -25.53 6.78
CA LEU A 101 -14.95 -26.24 5.51
C LEU A 101 -13.65 -26.14 4.72
N LEU A 102 -12.99 -24.99 4.78
CA LEU A 102 -11.70 -24.77 4.12
C LEU A 102 -10.59 -25.60 4.76
N GLN A 103 -10.57 -25.73 6.09
CA GLN A 103 -9.61 -26.58 6.80
C GLN A 103 -9.73 -28.06 6.40
N LYS A 104 -10.97 -28.53 6.20
CA LYS A 104 -11.24 -29.91 5.76
C LYS A 104 -11.00 -30.09 4.26
N ASN A 105 -11.14 -29.02 3.46
CA ASN A 105 -11.05 -29.06 2.00
C ASN A 105 -10.17 -27.91 1.47
N PRO A 106 -8.83 -28.03 1.56
CA PRO A 106 -7.91 -26.95 1.18
C PRO A 106 -8.01 -26.52 -0.30
N LEU A 107 -8.51 -27.39 -1.17
CA LEU A 107 -8.77 -27.07 -2.59
C LEU A 107 -9.78 -25.93 -2.76
N LEU A 108 -10.63 -25.69 -1.77
CA LEU A 108 -11.56 -24.57 -1.83
C LEU A 108 -10.85 -23.21 -1.86
N SER A 109 -9.60 -23.08 -1.38
CA SER A 109 -8.82 -21.82 -1.36
C SER A 109 -8.47 -21.25 -2.74
N ALA A 110 -8.46 -22.12 -3.76
CA ALA A 110 -8.16 -21.73 -5.12
C ALA A 110 -8.83 -22.67 -6.12
N LEU A 111 -9.66 -22.12 -7.00
CA LEU A 111 -10.38 -22.87 -8.02
C LEU A 111 -9.79 -22.59 -9.40
N PRO A 112 -9.65 -23.59 -10.29
CA PRO A 112 -9.32 -23.32 -11.69
C PRO A 112 -10.36 -22.39 -12.32
N ALA A 113 -9.94 -21.44 -13.14
CA ALA A 113 -10.87 -20.61 -13.89
C ALA A 113 -11.40 -21.32 -15.14
N SER A 114 -10.61 -22.22 -15.75
CA SER A 114 -11.04 -23.05 -16.88
C SER A 114 -11.73 -24.33 -16.41
N ASP A 115 -12.68 -24.83 -17.20
CA ASP A 115 -13.41 -26.08 -16.95
C ASP A 115 -14.14 -26.14 -15.60
N THR A 116 -14.58 -24.98 -15.11
CA THR A 116 -15.39 -24.83 -13.89
C THR A 116 -16.68 -24.05 -14.14
N SER A 117 -17.66 -24.18 -13.24
CA SER A 117 -18.87 -23.34 -13.21
C SER A 117 -18.55 -21.86 -12.94
N PHE A 118 -17.48 -21.58 -12.22
CA PHE A 118 -16.98 -20.22 -12.03
C PHE A 118 -16.43 -19.60 -13.33
N GLY A 119 -15.71 -20.37 -14.14
CA GLY A 119 -15.23 -19.92 -15.46
C GLY A 119 -16.34 -19.54 -16.43
N GLU A 120 -17.43 -20.32 -16.43
CA GLU A 120 -18.61 -20.01 -17.22
C GLU A 120 -19.27 -18.70 -16.78
N VAL A 121 -19.42 -18.47 -15.48
CA VAL A 121 -19.98 -17.19 -14.99
C VAL A 121 -19.05 -16.03 -15.29
N LEU A 122 -17.74 -16.21 -15.15
CA LEU A 122 -16.76 -15.18 -15.48
C LEU A 122 -16.85 -14.75 -16.95
N SER A 123 -17.03 -15.70 -17.87
CA SER A 123 -17.12 -15.46 -19.32
C SER A 123 -18.50 -15.00 -19.78
N SER A 124 -19.57 -15.65 -19.31
CA SER A 124 -20.95 -15.32 -19.67
C SER A 124 -21.45 -14.05 -18.99
N ARG A 125 -20.84 -13.69 -17.84
CA ARG A 125 -21.21 -12.55 -17.00
C ARG A 125 -22.67 -12.60 -16.54
N ARG A 126 -23.20 -13.81 -16.36
CA ARG A 126 -24.59 -14.09 -15.96
C ARG A 126 -24.63 -15.06 -14.78
N PRO A 127 -25.64 -14.95 -13.91
CA PRO A 127 -25.79 -15.86 -12.80
C PRO A 127 -26.01 -17.29 -13.31
N LEU A 128 -25.57 -18.26 -12.52
CA LEU A 128 -25.70 -19.68 -12.85
C LEU A 128 -26.18 -20.45 -11.63
N LEU A 129 -27.33 -21.10 -11.79
CA LEU A 129 -27.86 -22.07 -10.82
C LEU A 129 -27.31 -23.46 -11.18
N ARG A 130 -26.83 -24.19 -10.17
CA ARG A 130 -26.23 -25.51 -10.32
C ARG A 130 -26.91 -26.52 -9.41
N SER A 131 -27.10 -27.72 -9.96
CA SER A 131 -27.42 -28.93 -9.21
C SER A 131 -26.23 -29.89 -9.31
N TYR A 132 -25.81 -30.42 -8.17
CA TYR A 132 -24.68 -31.34 -8.04
C TYR A 132 -25.14 -32.81 -7.89
N ALA A 133 -26.41 -33.10 -8.20
CA ALA A 133 -26.90 -34.46 -8.27
C ALA A 133 -26.09 -35.31 -9.27
N LYS A 134 -25.90 -36.60 -8.96
CA LYS A 134 -24.98 -37.54 -9.66
C LYS A 134 -25.13 -37.59 -11.19
N GLU A 135 -26.28 -37.23 -11.72
CA GLU A 135 -26.60 -37.27 -13.15
C GLU A 135 -26.10 -36.03 -13.93
N THR A 136 -25.58 -35.00 -13.24
CA THR A 136 -25.22 -33.69 -13.81
C THR A 136 -23.73 -33.32 -13.64
N ILE A 137 -22.93 -34.19 -13.02
CA ILE A 137 -21.49 -33.94 -12.75
C ILE A 137 -20.73 -33.91 -14.07
N SER A 138 -20.32 -32.71 -14.49
CA SER A 138 -19.64 -32.49 -15.78
C SER A 138 -18.33 -31.72 -15.67
N ARG A 139 -18.11 -31.01 -14.55
CA ARG A 139 -16.96 -30.13 -14.33
C ARG A 139 -16.11 -30.50 -13.12
N ILE A 140 -14.91 -29.91 -13.05
CA ILE A 140 -13.94 -30.16 -11.97
C ILE A 140 -14.55 -29.77 -10.62
N ASP A 141 -15.22 -28.63 -10.58
CA ASP A 141 -15.80 -28.06 -9.37
C ASP A 141 -17.14 -28.70 -8.98
N ASP A 142 -17.92 -29.26 -9.92
CA ASP A 142 -19.11 -30.05 -9.59
C ASP A 142 -18.75 -31.20 -8.65
N LYS A 143 -17.66 -31.92 -8.95
CA LYS A 143 -17.19 -33.01 -8.11
C LYS A 143 -16.69 -32.50 -6.75
N LEU A 144 -15.94 -31.40 -6.75
CA LEU A 144 -15.46 -30.78 -5.51
C LEU A 144 -16.61 -30.42 -4.58
N PHE A 145 -17.65 -29.75 -5.08
CA PHE A 145 -18.79 -29.33 -4.26
C PHE A 145 -19.65 -30.52 -3.81
N ALA A 146 -19.83 -31.53 -4.66
CA ALA A 146 -20.47 -32.79 -4.26
C ALA A 146 -19.70 -33.52 -3.16
N ASP A 147 -18.36 -33.57 -3.23
CA ASP A 147 -17.50 -34.19 -2.22
C ASP A 147 -17.55 -33.44 -0.86
N VAL A 148 -17.76 -32.12 -0.90
CA VAL A 148 -18.03 -31.29 0.30
C VAL A 148 -19.46 -31.44 0.82
N GLY A 149 -20.31 -32.18 0.08
CA GLY A 149 -21.67 -32.54 0.47
C GLY A 149 -22.75 -31.57 0.00
N LEU A 150 -22.43 -30.66 -0.92
CA LEU A 150 -23.41 -29.77 -1.52
C LEU A 150 -24.23 -30.48 -2.59
N SER A 151 -25.49 -30.09 -2.69
CA SER A 151 -26.45 -30.61 -3.66
C SER A 151 -26.89 -29.55 -4.67
N SER A 152 -26.80 -28.27 -4.32
CA SER A 152 -27.08 -27.16 -5.23
C SER A 152 -26.25 -25.92 -4.91
N GLY A 153 -26.24 -24.94 -5.82
CA GLY A 153 -25.61 -23.65 -5.57
C GLY A 153 -25.95 -22.58 -6.62
N ILE A 154 -25.76 -21.33 -6.24
CA ILE A 154 -25.87 -20.15 -7.11
C ILE A 154 -24.50 -19.49 -7.20
N ILE A 155 -24.06 -19.19 -8.41
CA ILE A 155 -22.89 -18.33 -8.66
C ILE A 155 -23.39 -17.05 -9.33
N VAL A 156 -23.06 -15.90 -8.76
CA VAL A 156 -23.36 -14.58 -9.35
C VAL A 156 -22.09 -13.77 -9.58
N PRO A 157 -22.00 -13.01 -10.68
CA PRO A 157 -20.88 -12.09 -10.90
C PRO A 157 -20.97 -10.86 -10.00
N VAL A 158 -19.84 -10.45 -9.43
CA VAL A 158 -19.67 -9.19 -8.70
C VAL A 158 -19.01 -8.19 -9.64
N PHE A 159 -19.75 -7.14 -10.00
CA PHE A 159 -19.27 -6.10 -10.91
C PHE A 159 -18.70 -4.92 -10.14
N SER A 160 -17.50 -4.48 -10.52
CA SER A 160 -17.10 -3.09 -10.30
C SER A 160 -17.21 -2.37 -11.63
N ARG A 161 -18.10 -1.37 -11.71
CA ARG A 161 -18.44 -0.67 -12.95
C ARG A 161 -18.87 -1.67 -14.04
N GLU A 162 -18.06 -1.85 -15.08
CA GLU A 162 -18.32 -2.76 -16.20
C GLU A 162 -17.41 -4.00 -16.17
N GLU A 163 -16.69 -4.27 -15.09
CA GLU A 163 -15.78 -5.41 -15.01
C GLU A 163 -16.20 -6.38 -13.90
N VAL A 164 -16.12 -7.68 -14.19
CA VAL A 164 -16.30 -8.71 -13.16
C VAL A 164 -15.03 -8.74 -12.32
N VAL A 165 -15.12 -8.29 -11.07
CA VAL A 165 -13.98 -8.22 -10.13
C VAL A 165 -13.94 -9.39 -9.17
N ALA A 166 -15.08 -10.05 -8.97
CA ALA A 166 -15.21 -11.27 -8.18
C ALA A 166 -16.45 -12.05 -8.63
N LEU A 167 -16.58 -13.25 -8.08
CA LEU A 167 -17.78 -14.09 -8.17
C LEU A 167 -18.21 -14.42 -6.75
N LEU A 168 -19.51 -14.35 -6.48
CA LEU A 168 -20.10 -14.77 -5.22
C LEU A 168 -20.83 -16.09 -5.45
N PHE A 169 -20.48 -17.09 -4.66
CA PHE A 169 -21.10 -18.40 -4.66
C PHE A 169 -21.77 -18.66 -3.32
N VAL A 170 -22.96 -19.26 -3.40
CA VAL A 170 -23.73 -19.71 -2.26
C VAL A 170 -24.16 -21.15 -2.55
N GLY A 171 -23.81 -22.08 -1.67
CA GLY A 171 -24.04 -23.52 -1.83
C GLY A 171 -24.95 -24.07 -0.74
N SER A 172 -25.84 -24.99 -1.13
CA SER A 172 -26.76 -25.69 -0.23
C SER A 172 -26.64 -27.21 -0.31
N LYS A 173 -26.94 -27.91 0.79
CA LYS A 173 -27.10 -29.39 0.82
C LYS A 173 -28.44 -29.88 0.27
N SER A 174 -29.39 -29.00 0.02
CA SER A 174 -30.72 -29.29 -0.55
C SER A 174 -30.67 -29.28 -2.09
N ILE A 175 -31.42 -30.17 -2.77
CA ILE A 175 -31.30 -30.39 -4.22
C ILE A 175 -32.03 -29.32 -5.08
N GLU A 176 -32.97 -28.55 -4.50
CA GLU A 176 -33.80 -27.55 -5.23
C GLU A 176 -34.12 -26.30 -4.38
N GLU A 177 -33.22 -25.87 -3.50
CA GLU A 177 -33.50 -24.76 -2.58
C GLU A 177 -33.42 -23.38 -3.23
N PHE A 178 -32.78 -23.28 -4.39
CA PHE A 178 -32.53 -22.01 -5.06
C PHE A 178 -33.42 -21.80 -6.28
N ILE A 179 -34.16 -20.69 -6.27
CA ILE A 179 -34.99 -20.23 -7.39
C ILE A 179 -34.41 -18.98 -8.05
N GLU A 180 -34.96 -18.58 -9.20
CA GLU A 180 -34.53 -17.37 -9.92
C GLU A 180 -34.60 -16.10 -9.04
N ASP A 181 -35.57 -16.01 -8.13
CA ASP A 181 -35.71 -14.89 -7.19
C ASP A 181 -34.50 -14.78 -6.23
N ASP A 182 -33.90 -15.92 -5.85
CA ASP A 182 -32.70 -15.94 -5.01
C ASP A 182 -31.47 -15.49 -5.78
N ALA A 183 -31.38 -15.88 -7.06
CA ALA A 183 -30.33 -15.38 -7.94
C ALA A 183 -30.45 -13.85 -8.13
N GLN A 184 -31.65 -13.33 -8.36
CA GLN A 184 -31.89 -11.88 -8.46
C GLN A 184 -31.54 -11.13 -7.17
N HIS A 185 -31.87 -11.72 -6.02
CA HIS A 185 -31.49 -11.14 -4.72
C HIS A 185 -29.97 -11.14 -4.53
N LEU A 186 -29.29 -12.25 -4.83
CA LEU A 186 -27.83 -12.32 -4.76
C LEU A 186 -27.15 -11.38 -5.75
N GLU A 187 -27.69 -11.19 -6.95
CA GLU A 187 -27.19 -10.21 -7.92
C GLU A 187 -27.32 -8.77 -7.39
N HIS A 188 -28.38 -8.46 -6.62
CA HIS A 188 -28.51 -7.18 -5.95
C HIS A 188 -27.41 -6.96 -4.92
N LEU A 189 -27.21 -7.93 -4.03
CA LEU A 189 -26.16 -7.87 -3.01
C LEU A 189 -24.76 -7.86 -3.64
N ALA A 190 -24.54 -8.63 -4.71
CA ALA A 190 -23.28 -8.64 -5.45
C ALA A 190 -22.97 -7.28 -6.07
N ARG A 191 -23.98 -6.51 -6.51
CA ARG A 191 -23.78 -5.14 -6.98
C ARG A 191 -23.30 -4.23 -5.85
N GLU A 192 -23.93 -4.31 -4.67
CA GLU A 192 -23.49 -3.53 -3.50
C GLU A 192 -22.07 -3.89 -3.07
N VAL A 193 -21.72 -5.19 -3.04
CA VAL A 193 -20.35 -5.65 -2.79
C VAL A 193 -19.38 -5.06 -3.82
N GLY A 194 -19.77 -5.03 -5.09
CA GLY A 194 -18.99 -4.45 -6.17
C GLY A 194 -18.69 -2.96 -5.97
N GLU A 195 -19.68 -2.18 -5.53
CA GLU A 195 -19.51 -0.76 -5.19
C GLU A 195 -18.56 -0.57 -4.00
N ILE A 196 -18.66 -1.41 -2.97
CA ILE A 196 -17.71 -1.40 -1.84
C ILE A 196 -16.29 -1.66 -2.34
N ILE A 197 -16.11 -2.66 -3.21
CA ILE A 197 -14.80 -3.00 -3.78
C ILE A 197 -14.24 -1.81 -4.57
N ASP A 198 -15.04 -1.14 -5.42
CA ASP A 198 -14.57 0.03 -6.19
C ASP A 198 -14.15 1.18 -5.26
N ASN A 199 -14.95 1.46 -4.23
CA ASN A 199 -14.69 2.51 -3.26
C ASN A 199 -13.38 2.26 -2.50
N VAL A 200 -13.18 1.03 -2.05
CA VAL A 200 -11.97 0.63 -1.30
C VAL A 200 -10.74 0.74 -2.19
N VAL A 201 -10.81 0.27 -3.43
CA VAL A 201 -9.70 0.34 -4.38
C VAL A 201 -9.33 1.78 -4.67
N THR A 202 -10.34 2.61 -4.92
CA THR A 202 -10.18 4.04 -5.19
C THR A 202 -9.54 4.75 -4.00
N PHE A 203 -10.06 4.50 -2.79
CA PHE A 203 -9.54 5.10 -1.56
C PHE A 203 -8.07 4.73 -1.31
N VAL A 204 -7.71 3.44 -1.46
CA VAL A 204 -6.33 2.99 -1.28
C VAL A 204 -5.41 3.61 -2.32
N SER A 205 -5.82 3.67 -3.59
CA SER A 205 -5.02 4.33 -4.64
C SER A 205 -4.77 5.80 -4.33
N LEU A 206 -5.81 6.52 -3.91
CA LEU A 206 -5.71 7.93 -3.55
C LEU A 206 -4.75 8.16 -2.38
N ARG A 207 -4.81 7.29 -1.36
CA ARG A 207 -3.91 7.35 -0.21
C ARG A 207 -2.46 7.16 -0.63
N ASP A 208 -2.17 6.15 -1.45
CA ASP A 208 -0.81 5.85 -1.90
C ASP A 208 -0.24 7.00 -2.75
N GLU A 209 -1.07 7.60 -3.63
CA GLU A 209 -0.70 8.81 -4.40
C GLU A 209 -0.43 10.01 -3.50
N PHE A 210 -1.24 10.21 -2.46
CA PHE A 210 -1.05 11.30 -1.49
C PHE A 210 0.26 11.14 -0.71
N GLU A 211 0.61 9.92 -0.29
CA GLU A 211 1.86 9.66 0.40
C GLU A 211 3.08 9.94 -0.49
N ASP A 212 3.02 9.55 -1.76
CA ASP A 212 4.09 9.84 -2.73
C ASP A 212 4.21 11.35 -2.99
N LEU A 213 3.09 12.05 -3.19
CA LEU A 213 3.08 13.50 -3.35
C LEU A 213 3.68 14.21 -2.12
N LYS A 214 3.32 13.76 -0.91
CA LYS A 214 3.86 14.31 0.34
C LYS A 214 5.37 14.16 0.41
N ARG A 215 5.93 13.01 0.01
CA ARG A 215 7.39 12.80 -0.04
C ARG A 215 8.06 13.75 -1.02
N ARG A 216 7.56 13.81 -2.26
CA ARG A 216 8.10 14.71 -3.30
C ARG A 216 8.04 16.17 -2.88
N TYR A 217 6.96 16.60 -2.22
CA TYR A 217 6.84 17.95 -1.69
C TYR A 217 7.89 18.23 -0.61
N GLN A 218 8.11 17.29 0.31
CA GLN A 218 9.16 17.43 1.34
C GLN A 218 10.56 17.53 0.72
N ASP A 219 10.84 16.73 -0.30
CA ASP A 219 12.12 16.78 -1.03
C ASP A 219 12.29 18.12 -1.77
N ALA A 220 11.24 18.60 -2.44
CA ALA A 220 11.26 19.88 -3.14
C ALA A 220 11.48 21.07 -2.18
N VAL A 221 10.75 21.11 -1.04
CA VAL A 221 10.94 22.14 -0.01
C VAL A 221 12.35 22.10 0.58
N MET A 222 12.90 20.90 0.78
CA MET A 222 14.28 20.75 1.26
C MET A 222 15.29 21.25 0.21
N SER A 223 15.07 20.93 -1.07
CA SER A 223 15.90 21.39 -2.19
C SER A 223 15.89 22.91 -2.34
N GLU A 224 14.71 23.54 -2.27
CA GLU A 224 14.56 25.01 -2.33
C GLU A 224 15.28 25.71 -1.17
N LYS A 225 15.12 25.19 0.05
CA LYS A 225 15.87 25.68 1.21
C LYS A 225 17.36 25.52 1.03
N MET A 226 17.80 24.41 0.42
CA MET A 226 19.20 24.17 0.17
C MET A 226 19.78 25.15 -0.84
N GLN A 227 19.06 25.40 -1.93
CA GLN A 227 19.43 26.37 -2.94
C GLN A 227 19.57 27.77 -2.33
N SER A 228 18.64 28.17 -1.46
CA SER A 228 18.70 29.45 -0.74
C SER A 228 19.94 29.57 0.16
N ILE A 229 20.33 28.48 0.84
CA ILE A 229 21.54 28.43 1.68
C ILE A 229 22.79 28.57 0.81
N VAL A 230 22.87 27.86 -0.32
CA VAL A 230 24.00 27.93 -1.25
C VAL A 230 24.13 29.33 -1.85
N GLU A 231 23.02 29.94 -2.29
CA GLU A 231 23.01 31.30 -2.83
C GLU A 231 23.50 32.32 -1.78
N THR A 232 22.99 32.24 -0.55
CA THR A 232 23.43 33.10 0.55
C THR A 232 24.92 32.90 0.88
N ALA A 233 25.40 31.65 0.84
CA ALA A 233 26.80 31.33 1.06
C ALA A 233 27.71 31.95 -0.01
N VAL A 234 27.32 31.91 -1.29
CA VAL A 234 28.05 32.57 -2.38
C VAL A 234 28.14 34.08 -2.13
N THR A 235 27.03 34.74 -1.79
CA THR A 235 27.01 36.18 -1.47
C THR A 235 27.93 36.52 -0.30
N ILE A 236 27.81 35.78 0.82
CA ILE A 236 28.64 36.00 2.02
C ILE A 236 30.13 35.83 1.68
N ASN A 237 30.48 34.83 0.88
CA ASN A 237 31.88 34.59 0.52
C ASN A 237 32.46 35.73 -0.32
N HIS A 238 31.70 36.28 -1.26
CA HIS A 238 32.12 37.47 -2.00
C HIS A 238 32.33 38.67 -1.07
N GLU A 239 31.38 38.94 -0.18
CA GLU A 239 31.45 40.08 0.73
C GLU A 239 32.55 39.97 1.78
N ILE A 240 32.90 38.74 2.23
CA ILE A 240 34.03 38.51 3.15
C ILE A 240 35.37 38.58 2.42
N ASN A 241 35.48 37.94 1.25
CA ASN A 241 36.75 37.88 0.53
C ASN A 241 37.22 39.27 0.07
N ASN A 242 36.31 40.20 -0.20
CA ASN A 242 36.64 41.57 -0.61
C ASN A 242 37.53 42.33 0.41
N PRO A 243 37.08 42.60 1.66
CA PRO A 243 37.92 43.26 2.67
C PRO A 243 39.10 42.38 3.09
N LEU A 244 38.95 41.06 3.08
CA LEU A 244 40.02 40.13 3.44
C LEU A 244 41.21 40.24 2.47
N MET A 245 40.95 40.33 1.17
CA MET A 245 41.98 40.51 0.15
C MET A 245 42.73 41.83 0.33
N ALA A 246 42.02 42.91 0.69
CA ALA A 246 42.63 44.19 0.98
C ALA A 246 43.52 44.15 2.23
N ILE A 247 43.05 43.51 3.32
CA ILE A 247 43.85 43.34 4.55
C ILE A 247 45.08 42.49 4.28
N LEU A 248 44.91 41.34 3.61
CA LEU A 248 46.00 40.43 3.28
C LEU A 248 47.03 41.10 2.37
N GLY A 249 46.59 41.77 1.30
CA GLY A 249 47.47 42.48 0.38
C GLY A 249 48.29 43.58 1.07
N ASN A 250 47.65 44.42 1.89
CA ASN A 250 48.37 45.45 2.66
C ASN A 250 49.36 44.84 3.66
N THR A 251 48.96 43.76 4.34
CA THR A 251 49.83 43.05 5.29
C THR A 251 51.06 42.49 4.59
N GLN A 252 50.88 41.87 3.42
CA GLN A 252 51.98 41.32 2.60
C GLN A 252 52.91 42.42 2.07
N LEU A 253 52.37 43.56 1.62
CA LEU A 253 53.18 44.71 1.20
C LEU A 253 54.05 45.28 2.35
N LEU A 254 53.53 45.30 3.58
CA LEU A 254 54.30 45.70 4.76
C LEU A 254 55.37 44.66 5.13
N LEU A 255 55.07 43.37 5.00
CA LEU A 255 56.03 42.29 5.24
C LEU A 255 57.19 42.29 4.23
N LEU A 256 56.98 42.73 2.99
CA LEU A 256 58.07 42.94 2.02
C LEU A 256 59.08 44.01 2.50
N LYS A 257 58.65 44.94 3.36
CA LYS A 257 59.50 45.97 3.99
C LYS A 257 59.99 45.57 5.39
N SER A 258 59.92 44.29 5.74
CA SER A 258 60.23 43.76 7.08
C SER A 258 61.62 44.12 7.63
N ALA A 259 62.62 44.30 6.77
CA ALA A 259 63.97 44.71 7.18
C ALA A 259 64.04 46.11 7.83
N SER A 260 63.03 46.95 7.59
CA SER A 260 62.90 48.32 8.12
C SER A 260 61.88 48.43 9.27
N LEU A 261 61.35 47.31 9.77
CA LEU A 261 60.36 47.26 10.83
C LEU A 261 60.94 46.61 12.09
N GLU A 262 60.39 46.96 13.25
CA GLU A 262 60.74 46.28 14.51
C GLU A 262 60.33 44.80 14.47
N PRO A 263 61.12 43.88 15.06
CA PRO A 263 60.83 42.45 15.06
C PRO A 263 59.43 42.10 15.60
N GLU A 264 58.98 42.78 16.64
CA GLU A 264 57.65 42.56 17.24
C GLU A 264 56.51 42.91 16.26
N LEU A 265 56.68 43.97 15.47
CA LEU A 265 55.69 44.38 14.47
C LEU A 265 55.62 43.38 13.32
N VAL A 266 56.75 42.80 12.91
CA VAL A 266 56.81 41.73 11.90
C VAL A 266 56.07 40.47 12.38
N GLU A 267 56.19 40.08 13.65
CA GLU A 267 55.42 38.95 14.21
C GLU A 267 53.92 39.22 14.19
N LYS A 268 53.48 40.42 14.57
CA LYS A 268 52.07 40.82 14.51
C LYS A 268 51.52 40.78 13.08
N LEU A 269 52.27 41.25 12.09
CA LEU A 269 51.88 41.18 10.68
C LEU A 269 51.75 39.73 10.19
N LYS A 270 52.67 38.84 10.57
CA LYS A 270 52.56 37.40 10.24
C LYS A 270 51.32 36.76 10.86
N LEU A 271 50.94 37.13 12.07
CA LEU A 271 49.70 36.64 12.71
C LEU A 271 48.45 37.11 11.95
N ILE A 272 48.43 38.36 11.47
CA ILE A 272 47.34 38.90 10.65
C ILE A 272 47.26 38.15 9.32
N GLU A 273 48.38 37.93 8.64
CA GLU A 273 48.45 37.17 7.39
C GLU A 273 47.90 35.74 7.59
N GLN A 274 48.39 35.02 8.61
CA GLN A 274 47.92 33.67 8.94
C GLN A 274 46.42 33.64 9.25
N SER A 275 45.90 34.65 9.95
CA SER A 275 44.48 34.78 10.25
C SER A 275 43.65 35.00 8.99
N CYS A 276 44.13 35.85 8.07
CA CYS A 276 43.46 36.10 6.80
C CYS A 276 43.39 34.84 5.93
N LEU A 277 44.52 34.12 5.80
CA LEU A 277 44.58 32.85 5.07
C LEU A 277 43.68 31.78 5.70
N ARG A 278 43.57 31.76 7.04
CA ARG A 278 42.67 30.86 7.75
C ARG A 278 41.20 31.18 7.45
N ILE A 279 40.81 32.46 7.45
CA ILE A 279 39.44 32.89 7.09
C ILE A 279 39.15 32.51 5.63
N GLN A 280 40.08 32.76 4.71
CA GLN A 280 39.96 32.40 3.29
C GLN A 280 39.72 30.89 3.10
N LYS A 281 40.41 30.06 3.88
CA LYS A 281 40.22 28.60 3.85
C LYS A 281 38.83 28.18 4.38
N VAL A 282 38.27 28.92 5.32
CA VAL A 282 36.91 28.67 5.85
C VAL A 282 35.85 29.11 4.83
N THR A 283 36.00 30.27 4.22
CA THR A 283 35.07 30.79 3.20
C THR A 283 35.06 29.92 1.95
N GLN A 284 36.22 29.43 1.49
CA GLN A 284 36.30 28.47 0.38
C GLN A 284 35.59 27.15 0.68
N LYS A 285 35.71 26.63 1.90
CA LYS A 285 34.98 25.41 2.31
C LYS A 285 33.47 25.63 2.31
N LEU A 286 33.01 26.83 2.70
CA LEU A 286 31.60 27.20 2.64
C LEU A 286 31.08 27.28 1.19
N MET A 287 31.89 27.77 0.22
CA MET A 287 31.53 27.78 -1.21
C MET A 287 31.45 26.38 -1.83
N ALA A 288 32.34 25.47 -1.44
CA ALA A 288 32.39 24.14 -2.02
C ALA A 288 31.19 23.25 -1.63
N MET A 289 30.34 23.70 -0.69
CA MET A 289 29.21 22.92 -0.19
C MET A 289 28.11 22.77 -1.25
N ALA A 290 28.02 21.59 -1.87
CA ALA A 290 26.91 21.23 -2.78
C ALA A 290 25.69 20.68 -2.02
N GLU A 291 25.93 19.97 -0.90
CA GLU A 291 24.90 19.41 -0.03
C GLU A 291 25.25 19.63 1.45
N PRO A 292 24.75 20.70 2.07
CA PRO A 292 24.79 20.91 3.52
C PRO A 292 24.15 19.76 4.31
N LYS A 293 24.97 18.99 5.04
CA LYS A 293 24.44 18.11 6.10
C LYS A 293 24.22 18.93 7.37
N ALA A 294 22.97 18.99 7.83
CA ALA A 294 22.64 19.60 9.11
C ALA A 294 22.87 18.58 10.24
N THR A 295 23.81 18.85 11.12
CA THR A 295 23.97 18.08 12.37
C THR A 295 23.31 18.84 13.52
N VAL A 296 22.72 18.09 14.46
CA VAL A 296 22.09 18.67 15.64
C VAL A 296 23.18 19.01 16.64
N TYR A 297 23.40 20.30 16.88
CA TYR A 297 24.33 20.77 17.90
C TYR A 297 23.63 20.94 19.25
N THR A 298 24.42 20.88 20.32
CA THR A 298 23.94 21.00 21.71
C THR A 298 23.03 22.22 21.89
N ASN A 299 21.89 22.02 22.58
CA ASN A 299 20.74 22.94 22.72
C ASN A 299 19.71 22.97 21.57
N GLY A 300 19.64 21.93 20.74
CA GLY A 300 18.53 21.76 19.78
C GLY A 300 18.56 22.71 18.58
N ARG A 301 19.66 23.46 18.41
CA ARG A 301 19.89 24.29 17.23
C ARG A 301 20.58 23.44 16.15
N ARG A 302 20.03 23.46 14.93
CA ARG A 302 20.63 22.81 13.77
C ARG A 302 21.74 23.72 13.22
N MET A 303 22.94 23.19 13.07
CA MET A 303 24.06 23.89 12.43
C MET A 303 24.44 23.15 11.16
N VAL A 304 24.80 23.91 10.12
CA VAL A 304 25.32 23.35 8.87
C VAL A 304 26.75 22.86 9.14
N ASP A 305 27.01 21.56 8.94
CA ASP A 305 28.33 20.98 9.11
C ASP A 305 29.17 21.17 7.85
N ILE A 306 30.01 22.21 7.87
CA ILE A 306 30.89 22.58 6.75
C ILE A 306 31.98 21.51 6.49
N THR A 307 32.26 20.65 7.48
CA THR A 307 33.31 19.63 7.44
C THR A 307 32.84 18.29 6.89
N GLU A 308 31.58 17.92 7.12
CA GLU A 308 30.98 16.66 6.61
C GLU A 308 30.24 16.83 5.27
N SER A 309 30.13 18.06 4.76
CA SER A 309 29.42 18.35 3.51
C SER A 309 30.26 18.03 2.27
N VAL A 310 29.65 17.40 1.27
CA VAL A 310 30.35 16.89 0.08
C VAL A 310 30.69 18.04 -0.87
N PRO A 311 31.95 18.18 -1.33
CA PRO A 311 32.32 19.19 -2.32
C PRO A 311 31.67 18.91 -3.67
N SER A 312 31.19 19.94 -4.39
CA SER A 312 30.68 19.78 -5.77
C SER A 312 31.77 19.21 -6.69
N LYS A 313 31.44 18.19 -7.49
CA LYS A 313 32.38 17.56 -8.42
C LYS A 313 32.76 18.40 -9.65
N ASP A 314 32.12 19.56 -9.86
CA ASP A 314 32.47 20.46 -10.97
C ASP A 314 33.58 21.42 -10.58
N GLU A 315 34.82 20.91 -10.60
CA GLU A 315 36.01 21.75 -10.78
C GLU A 315 36.18 22.01 -12.29
N SER A 316 35.36 22.91 -12.85
CA SER A 316 35.70 23.57 -14.11
C SER A 316 35.42 25.06 -14.02
N TRP A 317 36.49 25.81 -13.77
CA TRP A 317 36.59 27.25 -13.97
C TRP A 317 37.82 27.50 -14.83
#